data_AF-A0A914TKX2-F1
#
_entry.id   AF-A0A914TKX2-F1
#
_cell.length_a   1.000
_cell.length_b   1.000
_cell.length_c   1.000
_cell.angle_alpha   90.00
_cell.angle_beta   90.00
_cell.angle_gamma   90.00
#
_symmetry.space_group_name_H-M   'P 1'
#
loop_
_entity.id
_entity.type
_entity.pdbx_description
1 polymer ?
#
loop_
_entity_poly.entity_id
_entity_poly.type
_entity_poly.pdbx_seq_one_letter_code
_entity_poly.pdbx_strand_id
1 'polypeptide(L)'
;MASGNITPDGLSSVTPILKTKYTDSFQLGMSKQSTRCGFFEAQFYRCMEAFGTKLGRLHCDLEHRDFGECLTSEKQKKRYDAMRAEHWKQYMNGKNDKVYENHVELGQYKPDWFRYGNLGR
;
A
#
# COMPACT_ATOMS: atom_id res chain seq x y z
N MET A 1 22.75 -10.48 27.11
CA MET A 1 22.28 -11.48 26.14
C MET A 1 21.77 -10.73 24.91
N ALA A 2 22.63 -10.44 23.94
CA ALA A 2 22.26 -9.82 22.68
C ALA A 2 22.16 -10.94 21.64
N SER A 3 20.95 -11.46 21.43
CA SER A 3 20.69 -12.42 20.37
C SER A 3 20.66 -11.64 19.05
N GLY A 4 21.79 -11.67 18.35
CA GLY A 4 21.92 -11.09 17.02
C GLY A 4 21.02 -11.82 16.04
N ASN A 5 19.90 -11.19 15.70
CA ASN A 5 19.07 -11.58 14.56
C ASN A 5 19.63 -10.91 13.30
N ILE A 6 20.69 -11.49 12.74
CA ILE A 6 21.12 -11.14 11.38
C ILE A 6 20.13 -11.83 10.44
N THR A 7 19.13 -11.08 10.00
CA THR A 7 18.25 -11.47 8.91
C THR A 7 18.92 -11.06 7.59
N PRO A 8 19.33 -12.01 6.72
CA PRO A 8 19.63 -11.66 5.34
C PRO A 8 18.31 -11.27 4.69
N ASP A 9 18.29 -10.16 3.96
CA ASP A 9 17.11 -9.47 3.40
C ASP A 9 16.50 -8.47 4.37
N GLY A 10 16.25 -7.25 3.86
CA GLY A 10 15.98 -5.96 4.53
C GLY A 10 14.79 -5.86 5.48
N LEU A 11 14.42 -6.95 6.14
CA LEU A 11 13.50 -7.04 7.27
C LEU A 11 14.21 -6.62 8.56
N SER A 12 14.94 -5.51 8.53
CA SER A 12 15.50 -4.92 9.73
C SER A 12 14.36 -4.19 10.43
N SER A 13 13.89 -4.71 11.57
CA SER A 13 13.23 -3.82 12.53
C SER A 13 14.20 -2.65 12.74
N VAL A 14 13.76 -1.42 12.53
CA VAL A 14 14.63 -0.21 12.49
C VAL A 14 15.17 0.13 13.89
N THR A 15 15.22 -0.84 14.81
CA THR A 15 15.84 -0.73 16.12
C THR A 15 17.36 -0.66 15.94
N PRO A 16 18.00 0.45 16.32
CA PRO A 16 19.44 0.59 16.19
C PRO A 16 20.14 -0.41 17.11
N ILE A 17 21.18 -1.07 16.59
CA ILE A 17 22.02 -2.01 17.36
C ILE A 17 22.68 -1.30 18.55
N LEU A 18 22.96 0.00 18.42
CA LEU A 18 23.44 0.88 19.48
C LEU A 18 22.44 2.03 19.67
N LYS A 19 21.78 2.10 20.83
CA LYS A 19 20.96 3.25 21.21
C LYS A 19 21.84 4.44 21.60
N THR A 20 21.78 5.50 20.82
CA THR A 20 22.41 6.79 21.06
C THR A 20 21.42 7.92 20.77
N LYS A 21 21.69 9.13 21.29
CA LYS A 21 20.85 10.31 21.02
C LYS A 21 20.69 10.60 19.51
N TYR A 22 21.71 10.28 18.72
CA TYR A 22 21.70 10.47 17.27
C TYR A 22 20.86 9.40 16.57
N THR A 23 21.01 8.13 16.94
CA THR A 23 20.25 7.03 16.32
C THR A 23 18.75 7.15 16.56
N ASP A 24 18.33 7.61 17.74
CA ASP A 24 16.91 7.82 18.06
C ASP A 24 16.30 8.93 17.18
N SER A 25 17.08 9.97 16.87
CA SER A 25 16.65 11.06 15.97
C SER A 25 16.52 10.60 14.52
N PHE A 26 17.44 9.75 14.05
CA PHE A 26 17.37 9.16 12.71
C PHE A 26 16.17 8.21 12.55
N GLN A 27 15.78 7.50 13.61
CA GLN A 27 14.64 6.58 13.59
C GLN A 27 13.31 7.30 13.31
N LEU A 28 13.12 8.49 13.87
CA LEU A 28 11.94 9.33 13.62
C LEU A 28 11.84 9.77 12.14
N GLY A 29 12.97 10.08 11.50
CA GLY A 29 13.00 10.49 10.09
C GLY A 29 12.76 9.35 9.11
N MET A 30 13.09 8.11 9.48
CA MET A 30 12.84 6.93 8.64
C MET A 30 11.42 6.38 8.78
N SER A 31 10.76 6.67 9.89
CA SER A 31 9.37 6.26 10.10
C SER A 31 8.43 6.97 9.14
N LYS A 32 7.41 6.25 8.69
CA LYS A 32 6.36 6.72 7.79
C LYS A 32 5.05 7.01 8.52
N GLN A 33 5.07 7.05 9.85
CA GLN A 33 3.90 7.25 10.73
C GLN A 33 3.07 8.49 10.39
N SER A 34 3.68 9.58 9.93
CA SER A 34 2.99 10.83 9.54
C SER A 34 2.51 10.87 8.09
N THR A 35 2.84 9.84 7.30
CA THR A 35 2.51 9.77 5.87
C THR A 35 1.28 8.92 5.62
N ARG A 36 0.78 8.92 4.38
CA ARG A 36 -0.30 8.02 3.94
C ARG A 36 -0.01 6.53 4.23
N CYS A 37 1.27 6.14 4.29
CA CYS A 37 1.68 4.77 4.56
C CYS A 37 1.83 4.42 6.04
N GLY A 38 1.56 5.37 6.95
CA GLY A 38 1.71 5.14 8.40
C GLY A 38 0.81 4.03 8.93
N PHE A 39 -0.39 3.86 8.36
CA PHE A 39 -1.29 2.78 8.74
C PHE A 39 -0.71 1.39 8.42
N PHE A 40 -0.16 1.22 7.21
CA PHE A 40 0.45 -0.05 6.79
C PHE A 40 1.73 -0.35 7.56
N GLU A 41 2.53 0.68 7.85
CA GLU A 41 3.71 0.55 8.71
C GLU A 41 3.31 0.05 10.12
N ALA A 42 2.27 0.65 10.72
CA ALA A 42 1.78 0.24 12.03
C ALA A 42 1.25 -1.20 12.03
N GLN A 43 0.52 -1.61 10.99
CA GLN A 43 0.01 -2.97 10.87
C GLN A 43 1.15 -4.00 10.74
N PHE A 44 2.15 -3.69 9.92
CA PHE A 44 3.34 -4.54 9.77
C PHE A 44 4.08 -4.72 11.10
N TYR A 45 4.32 -3.65 11.85
CA TYR A 45 5.03 -3.75 13.13
C TYR A 45 4.21 -4.47 14.21
N ARG A 46 2.89 -4.34 14.22
CA ARG A 46 2.03 -5.13 15.13
C ARG A 46 2.12 -6.63 14.86
N CYS A 47 2.17 -7.04 13.59
CA CYS A 47 2.37 -8.43 13.24
C CYS A 47 3.76 -8.92 13.66
N MET A 48 4.80 -8.12 13.39
CA MET A 48 6.18 -8.44 13.79
C MET A 48 6.36 -8.52 15.31
N GLU A 49 5.63 -7.70 16.08
CA GLU A 49 5.62 -7.76 17.54
C GLU A 49 4.97 -9.06 18.04
N ALA A 50 3.89 -9.52 17.41
CA ALA A 50 3.19 -10.75 17.80
C ALA A 50 4.01 -12.02 17.53
N PHE A 51 4.68 -12.12 16.37
CA PHE A 51 5.38 -13.33 15.94
C PHE A 51 6.91 -13.28 16.16
N GLY A 52 7.48 -12.10 16.36
CA GLY A 52 8.92 -11.89 16.42
C GLY A 52 9.62 -12.10 15.07
N THR A 53 10.94 -11.93 15.05
CA THR A 53 11.76 -11.94 13.83
C THR A 53 11.79 -13.28 13.10
N LYS A 54 11.76 -14.40 13.83
CA LYS A 54 11.92 -15.74 13.26
C LYS A 54 10.66 -16.24 12.54
N LEU A 55 9.49 -16.02 13.14
CA LEU A 55 8.20 -16.45 12.60
C LEU A 55 7.51 -15.35 11.78
N GLY A 56 7.85 -14.07 12.02
CA GLY A 56 7.26 -12.93 11.32
C GLY A 56 7.47 -12.96 9.80
N ARG A 57 8.55 -13.58 9.31
CA ARG A 57 8.77 -13.77 7.86
C ARG A 57 7.67 -14.61 7.18
N LEU A 58 7.16 -15.62 7.89
CA LEU A 58 6.15 -16.51 7.34
C LEU A 58 4.74 -15.90 7.50
N HIS A 59 4.49 -15.27 8.65
CA HIS A 59 3.15 -14.80 9.01
C HIS A 59 2.86 -13.36 8.60
N CYS A 60 3.86 -12.49 8.50
CA CYS A 60 3.69 -11.06 8.22
C CYS A 60 4.02 -10.67 6.77
N ASP A 61 4.07 -11.64 5.85
CA ASP A 61 4.38 -11.39 4.43
C ASP A 61 3.31 -10.52 3.76
N LEU A 62 2.04 -10.69 4.13
CA LEU A 62 0.95 -9.91 3.55
C LEU A 62 1.09 -8.43 3.92
N GLU A 63 1.24 -8.13 5.21
CA GLU A 63 1.41 -6.78 5.74
C GLU A 63 2.68 -6.12 5.18
N HIS A 64 3.76 -6.90 5.04
CA HIS A 64 4.99 -6.44 4.45
C HIS A 64 4.81 -6.06 2.97
N ARG A 65 4.10 -6.89 2.19
CA ARG A 65 3.79 -6.61 0.78
C ARG A 65 2.88 -5.40 0.62
N ASP A 66 1.92 -5.19 1.52
CA ASP A 66 1.03 -4.03 1.48
C ASP A 66 1.78 -2.74 1.85
N PHE A 67 2.66 -2.78 2.86
CA PHE A 67 3.52 -1.65 3.17
C PHE A 67 4.48 -1.32 2.02
N GLY A 68 5.09 -2.33 1.39
CA GLY A 68 5.95 -2.16 0.22
C GLY A 68 5.19 -1.62 -1.01
N GLU A 69 3.93 -2.02 -1.20
CA GLU A 69 3.06 -1.47 -2.23
C GLU A 69 2.76 0.01 -1.96
N CYS A 70 2.47 0.38 -0.71
CA CYS A 70 2.22 1.79 -0.39
C CYS A 70 3.44 2.69 -0.69
N LEU A 71 4.66 2.19 -0.43
CA LEU A 71 5.90 2.94 -0.68
C LEU A 71 6.21 3.12 -2.17
N THR A 72 5.96 2.10 -2.99
CA THR A 72 6.36 2.07 -4.40
C THR A 72 5.22 2.37 -5.37
N SER A 73 3.98 2.14 -4.95
CA SER A 73 2.74 2.21 -5.74
C SER A 73 2.80 1.40 -7.05
N GLU A 74 3.63 0.34 -7.08
CA GLU A 74 3.93 -0.41 -8.31
C GLU A 74 2.67 -1.12 -8.85
N LYS A 75 1.91 -1.78 -7.97
CA LYS A 75 0.69 -2.50 -8.37
C LYS A 75 -0.39 -1.53 -8.82
N GLN A 76 -0.59 -0.43 -8.09
CA GLN A 76 -1.51 0.63 -8.49
C GLN A 76 -1.18 1.18 -9.89
N LYS A 77 0.11 1.45 -10.17
CA LYS A 77 0.55 1.95 -11.47
C LYS A 77 0.29 0.94 -12.59
N LYS A 78 0.67 -0.33 -12.40
CA LYS A 78 0.39 -1.40 -13.39
C LYS A 78 -1.10 -1.55 -13.68
N ARG A 79 -1.94 -1.46 -12.65
CA ARG A 79 -3.40 -1.49 -12.81
C ARG A 79 -3.89 -0.31 -13.63
N TYR A 80 -3.42 0.90 -13.34
CA TYR A 80 -3.76 2.10 -14.10
C TYR A 80 -3.35 1.98 -15.57
N ASP A 81 -2.13 1.52 -15.84
CA ASP A 81 -1.60 1.37 -17.19
C ASP A 81 -2.41 0.33 -17.99
N ALA A 82 -2.81 -0.78 -17.36
CA ALA A 82 -3.68 -1.78 -17.99
C ALA A 82 -5.08 -1.22 -18.32
N MET A 83 -5.72 -0.50 -17.38
CA MET A 83 -7.01 0.15 -17.63
C MET A 83 -6.91 1.18 -18.76
N ARG A 84 -5.86 1.99 -18.74
CA ARG A 84 -5.58 2.96 -19.80
C ARG A 84 -5.40 2.29 -21.16
N ALA A 85 -4.62 1.20 -21.23
CA ALA A 85 -4.40 0.47 -22.48
C ALA A 85 -5.72 -0.07 -23.06
N GLU A 86 -6.60 -0.61 -22.22
CA GLU A 86 -7.91 -1.09 -22.66
C GLU A 86 -8.84 0.04 -23.12
N HIS A 87 -8.87 1.18 -22.42
CA HIS A 87 -9.62 2.36 -22.85
C HIS A 87 -9.17 2.84 -24.25
N TRP A 88 -7.86 2.88 -24.49
CA TRP A 88 -7.32 3.24 -25.80
C TRP A 88 -7.69 2.24 -26.89
N LYS A 89 -7.65 0.92 -26.60
CA LYS A 89 -8.10 -0.10 -27.56
C LYS A 89 -9.57 0.07 -27.91
N GLN A 90 -10.44 0.35 -26.94
CA GLN A 90 -11.87 0.54 -27.19
C GLN A 90 -12.15 1.79 -28.04
N TYR A 91 -11.43 2.89 -27.77
CA TYR A 91 -11.51 4.11 -28.56
C TYR A 91 -11.04 3.89 -30.01
N MET A 92 -9.89 3.23 -30.21
CA MET A 92 -9.38 2.94 -31.55
C MET A 92 -10.28 1.98 -32.35
N ASN A 93 -10.98 1.08 -31.67
CA ASN A 93 -11.98 0.20 -32.29
C ASN A 93 -13.33 0.90 -32.57
N GLY A 94 -13.46 2.20 -32.26
CA GLY A 94 -14.68 2.98 -32.49
C GLY A 94 -15.85 2.60 -31.58
N LYS A 95 -15.62 1.88 -30.48
CA LYS A 95 -16.68 1.52 -29.52
C LYS A 95 -17.07 2.70 -28.63
N ASN A 96 -16.12 3.58 -28.34
CA ASN A 96 -16.31 4.76 -27.50
C ASN A 96 -15.92 6.01 -28.29
N ASP A 97 -16.76 7.05 -28.25
CA ASP A 97 -16.48 8.33 -28.91
C ASP A 97 -15.34 9.13 -28.24
N LYS A 98 -15.01 8.79 -27.00
CA LYS A 98 -13.98 9.45 -26.18
C LYS A 98 -13.19 8.41 -25.39
N VAL A 99 -11.91 8.71 -25.13
CA VAL A 99 -11.01 7.82 -24.37
C VAL A 99 -11.35 7.80 -22.87
N TYR A 100 -11.71 8.97 -22.33
CA TYR A 100 -12.15 9.13 -20.95
C TYR A 100 -13.39 10.02 -20.92
N GLU A 101 -14.32 9.71 -20.02
CA GLU A 101 -15.45 10.60 -19.73
C GLU A 101 -14.96 11.84 -18.97
N ASN A 102 -15.69 12.94 -19.12
CA ASN A 102 -15.44 14.13 -18.31
C ASN A 102 -15.71 13.79 -16.85
N HIS A 103 -14.85 14.32 -15.96
CA HIS A 103 -15.06 14.20 -14.53
C HIS A 103 -16.44 14.79 -14.17
N VAL A 104 -17.12 14.15 -13.23
CA VAL A 104 -18.39 14.64 -12.70
C VAL A 104 -18.15 16.01 -12.05
N GLU A 105 -19.00 16.99 -12.35
CA GLU A 105 -18.92 18.31 -11.73
C GLU A 105 -19.09 18.20 -10.21
N LEU A 106 -18.31 18.99 -9.46
CA LEU A 106 -18.40 19.04 -8.00
C LEU A 106 -19.83 19.40 -7.58
N GLY A 107 -20.46 18.54 -6.77
CA GLY A 107 -21.84 18.74 -6.29
C GLY A 107 -22.91 17.94 -7.05
N GLN A 108 -22.58 17.31 -8.19
CA GLN A 108 -23.50 16.38 -8.84
C GLN A 108 -23.34 14.97 -8.24
N TYR A 109 -24.22 14.61 -7.30
CA TYR A 109 -24.36 13.23 -6.86
C TYR A 109 -25.12 12.43 -7.93
N LYS A 110 -24.38 11.73 -8.80
CA LYS A 110 -24.97 10.63 -9.56
C LYS A 110 -25.03 9.43 -8.61
N PRO A 111 -26.21 8.85 -8.36
CA PRO A 111 -26.28 7.68 -7.52
C PRO A 111 -25.49 6.54 -8.15
N ASP A 112 -24.73 5.85 -7.32
CA ASP A 112 -23.96 4.68 -7.69
C ASP A 112 -24.88 3.53 -8.08
N TRP A 113 -24.46 2.74 -9.07
CA TRP A 113 -25.22 1.57 -9.51
C TRP A 113 -25.43 0.54 -8.39
N PHE A 114 -24.54 0.51 -7.38
CA PHE A 114 -24.67 -0.36 -6.22
C PHE A 114 -25.87 -0.01 -5.34
N ARG A 115 -26.36 1.23 -5.36
CA ARG A 115 -27.50 1.67 -4.55
C ARG A 115 -28.86 1.20 -5.09
N TYR A 116 -28.93 0.83 -6.37
CA TYR A 116 -30.17 0.40 -7.03
C TYR A 116 -30.15 -1.05 -7.55
N GLY A 117 -29.10 -1.80 -7.28
CA GLY A 117 -29.00 -3.22 -7.63
C GLY A 117 -29.67 -4.14 -6.60
N ASN A 118 -30.99 -4.37 -6.78
CA ASN A 118 -31.81 -5.46 -6.23
C ASN A 118 -32.38 -5.34 -4.79
N LEU A 119 -33.44 -4.54 -4.65
CA LEU A 119 -34.59 -4.85 -3.77
C LEU A 119 -35.80 -5.18 -4.66
N GLY A 120 -35.64 -6.21 -5.50
CA GLY A 120 -36.57 -6.53 -6.58
C GLY A 120 -36.55 -8.01 -6.96
N ARG A 121 -36.51 -8.91 -5.96
CA ARG A 121 -37.15 -10.22 -5.98
C ARG A 121 -37.28 -10.75 -4.56
#